data_AF-A0A0F9A030-F1
#
_entry.id   AF-A0A0F9A030-F1
#
_cell.length_a   1.000
_cell.length_b   1.000
_cell.length_c   1.000
_cell.angle_alpha   90.00
_cell.angle_beta   90.00
_cell.angle_gamma   90.00
#
_symmetry.space_group_name_H-M   'P 1'
#
loop_
_entity.id
_entity.type
_entity.pdbx_description
1 polymer ?
#
loop_
_entity_poly.entity_id
_entity_poly.type
_entity_poly.pdbx_seq_one_letter_code
_entity_poly.pdbx_strand_id
1 'polypeptide(L)' 'MERIEFAPIMTLEEFVEIRDSLEGSLVLTSGGFDPLHPGHISCIIDSKTQGDVLVVV' A
#
# COMPACT_ATOMS: atom_id res chain seq x y z
N MET A 1 -18.99 11.47 -11.92
CA MET A 1 -18.14 11.29 -10.73
C MET A 1 -17.48 9.93 -10.91
N GLU A 2 -16.18 9.88 -11.21
CA GLU A 2 -15.45 8.61 -11.27
C GLU A 2 -15.54 7.92 -9.92
N ARG A 3 -15.78 6.61 -9.92
CA ARG A 3 -15.62 5.81 -8.70
C ARG A 3 -14.13 5.73 -8.42
N ILE A 4 -13.72 6.22 -7.25
CA ILE A 4 -12.38 5.95 -6.74
C ILE A 4 -12.41 4.49 -6.27
N GLU A 5 -11.65 3.63 -6.95
CA GLU A 5 -11.36 2.30 -6.42
C GLU A 5 -10.28 2.47 -5.33
N PHE A 6 -10.63 2.08 -4.11
CA PHE A 6 -9.68 2.04 -3.00
C PHE A 6 -8.73 0.85 -3.17
N ALA A 7 -7.58 0.90 -2.49
CA ALA A 7 -6.66 -0.23 -2.45
C ALA A 7 -7.36 -1.47 -1.85
N PRO A 8 -7.18 -2.66 -2.44
CA PRO A 8 -7.76 -3.89 -1.91
C PRO A 8 -7.15 -4.22 -0.55
N ILE A 9 -8.00 -4.66 0.39
CA ILE A 9 -7.56 -5.27 1.65
C ILE A 9 -7.51 -6.78 1.42
N MET A 10 -6.38 -7.39 1.75
CA MET A 10 -6.13 -8.81 1.55
C MET A 10 -5.32 -9.37 2.72
N THR A 11 -5.35 -10.68 2.91
CA THR A 11 -4.47 -11.36 3.88
C THR A 11 -3.04 -11.46 3.32
N LEU A 12 -2.09 -11.85 4.19
CA LEU A 12 -0.72 -12.09 3.75
C LEU A 12 -0.64 -13.29 2.79
N GLU A 13 -1.47 -14.31 2.99
CA GLU A 13 -1.56 -15.49 2.13
C GLU A 13 -2.06 -15.10 0.73
N GLU A 14 -3.13 -14.32 0.64
CA GLU A 14 -3.66 -13.79 -0.63
C GLU A 14 -2.62 -12.91 -1.33
N PHE A 15 -1.86 -12.10 -0.58
CA PHE A 15 -0.78 -11.30 -1.16
C PHE A 15 0.35 -12.16 -1.73
N VAL A 16 0.74 -13.24 -1.03
CA VAL A 16 1.79 -14.16 -1.50
C VAL A 16 1.42 -14.80 -2.85
N GLU A 17 0.14 -15.09 -3.08
CA GLU A 17 -0.33 -15.67 -4.35
C GLU A 17 -0.15 -14.71 -5.54
N ILE A 18 -0.24 -13.40 -5.32
CA ILE A 18 -0.13 -12.40 -6.39
C ILE A 18 1.26 -11.76 -6.49
N ARG A 19 2.08 -11.82 -5.44
CA ARG A 19 3.34 -11.06 -5.33
C ARG A 19 4.24 -11.22 -6.56
N ASP A 20 4.43 -12.45 -7.01
CA ASP A 20 5.36 -12.76 -8.10
C ASP A 20 4.78 -12.37 -9.48
N SER A 21 3.48 -12.02 -9.55
CA SER A 21 2.83 -11.48 -10.76
C SER A 21 2.87 -9.95 -10.85
N LEU A 22 3.29 -9.26 -9.79
CA LEU A 22 3.37 -7.81 -9.77
C LEU A 22 4.58 -7.34 -10.59
N GLU A 23 4.34 -6.46 -11.53
CA GLU A 23 5.41 -5.83 -12.30
C GLU A 23 5.93 -4.58 -11.58
N GLY A 24 7.23 -4.32 -11.72
CA GLY A 24 7.89 -3.16 -11.16
C GLY A 24 8.39 -3.35 -9.72
N SER A 25 8.73 -2.22 -9.11
CA SER A 25 9.30 -2.14 -7.77
C SER A 25 8.22 -2.21 -6.69
N LEU A 26 8.35 -3.19 -5.79
CA LEU A 26 7.47 -3.36 -4.64
C LEU A 26 8.05 -2.62 -3.43
N VAL A 27 7.26 -1.69 -2.88
CA VAL A 27 7.55 -0.98 -1.64
C VAL A 27 6.59 -1.45 -0.56
N LEU A 28 7.10 -1.65 0.65
CA LEU A 28 6.31 -1.96 1.83
C LEU A 28 6.55 -0.88 2.89
N THR A 29 5.46 -0.41 3.49
CA THR A 29 5.49 0.42 4.70
C THR A 29 4.51 -0.14 5.72
N SER A 30 4.73 0.13 7.01
CA SER A 30 3.86 -0.35 8.08
C SER A 30 3.66 0.67 9.18
N GLY A 31 2.56 0.55 9.93
CA GLY A 31 2.27 1.48 11.03
C GLY A 31 1.02 1.16 11.84
N GLY A 32 0.99 1.65 13.08
CA GLY A 32 -0.25 1.72 13.86
C GLY A 32 -1.09 2.89 13.39
N PHE A 33 -1.93 2.69 12.37
CA PHE A 33 -2.69 3.77 11.71
C PHE A 33 -3.94 4.25 12.49
N ASP A 34 -3.96 4.09 13.82
CA ASP A 34 -5.08 4.48 14.69
C ASP A 34 -4.62 5.43 15.83
N PRO A 35 -5.09 6.70 15.86
CA PRO A 35 -5.88 7.37 14.82
C PRO A 35 -5.00 7.78 13.62
N LEU A 36 -5.61 7.85 12.44
CA LEU A 36 -4.93 8.33 11.24
C LEU A 36 -4.70 9.84 11.32
N HIS A 37 -3.48 10.29 11.05
CA HIS A 37 -3.09 11.71 11.13
C HIS A 37 -2.14 12.09 9.99
N PRO A 38 -1.88 13.40 9.74
CA PRO A 38 -1.07 13.85 8.61
C PRO A 38 0.31 13.17 8.49
N GLY A 39 0.97 12.88 9.61
CA GLY A 39 2.23 12.12 9.59
C GLY A 39 2.14 10.73 8.93
N HIS A 40 1.05 9.99 9.13
CA HIS A 40 0.83 8.70 8.46
C HIS A 40 0.61 8.89 6.95
N ILE A 41 -0.16 9.90 6.58
CA ILE A 41 -0.43 10.22 5.18
C ILE A 41 0.86 10.59 4.45
N SER A 42 1.69 11.44 5.05
CA SER A 42 3.02 11.77 4.52
C SER A 42 3.88 10.53 4.35
N CYS A 43 3.93 9.64 5.35
CA CYS A 43 4.65 8.36 5.24
C CYS A 43 4.17 7.52 4.04
N ILE A 44 2.85 7.37 3.85
CA ILE A 44 2.27 6.57 2.76
C ILE A 44 2.57 7.22 1.40
N ILE A 45 2.39 8.54 1.27
CA ILE A 45 2.67 9.28 0.02
C ILE A 45 4.15 9.17 -0.34
N ASP A 46 5.05 9.44 0.62
CA ASP A 46 6.49 9.39 0.38
C ASP A 46 6.94 7.97 0.04
N SER A 47 6.38 6.95 0.71
CA SER A 47 6.63 5.54 0.37
C SER A 47 6.19 5.22 -1.05
N LYS A 48 5.04 5.74 -1.51
CA LYS A 48 4.55 5.51 -2.87
C LYS A 48 5.49 6.06 -3.94
N THR A 49 6.24 7.13 -3.64
CA THR A 49 7.21 7.70 -4.60
C THR A 49 8.44 6.81 -4.82
N GLN A 50 8.66 5.81 -3.97
CA GLN A 50 9.84 4.93 -4.04
C GLN A 50 9.63 3.70 -4.93
N GLY A 51 8.42 3.48 -5.46
CA GLY A 51 8.19 2.38 -6.38
C GLY A 51 6.79 2.26 -6.98
N ASP A 52 6.64 1.25 -7.82
CA ASP A 52 5.48 1.06 -8.71
C ASP A 52 4.28 0.49 -7.96
N VAL A 53 4.52 -0.34 -6.93
CA VAL A 53 3.49 -0.94 -6.07
C VAL A 53 3.79 -0.61 -4.61
N LEU A 54 2.78 -0.14 -3.87
CA LEU A 54 2.88 0.11 -2.42
C LEU A 54 1.96 -0.85 -1.68
N VAL A 55 2.52 -1.57 -0.72
CA VAL A 55 1.80 -2.37 0.26
C VAL A 55 1.91 -1.70 1.63
N VAL A 56 0.78 -1.55 2.31
CA VAL A 56 0.68 -0.93 3.63
C VAL A 56 0.21 -1.99 4.61
N VAL A 57 0.94 -2.17 5.71
CA VAL A 57 0.67 -3.17 6.76
C VAL A 57 0.35 -2.52 8.10
#